data_AF-A0A531KCU4-F1
#
_entry.id   AF-A0A531KCU4-F1
#
_cell.length_a   1.000
_cell.length_b   1.000
_cell.length_c   1.000
_cell.angle_alpha   90.00
_cell.angle_beta   90.00
_cell.angle_gamma   90.00
#
_symmetry.space_group_name_H-M   'P 1'
#
loop_
_entity.id
_entity.type
_entity.pdbx_description
1 polymer ?
#
loop_
_entity_poly.entity_id
_entity_poly.type
_entity_poly.pdbx_seq_one_letter_code
_entity_poly.pdbx_strand_id
1 'polypeptide(L)'
;LKQLSPSYRKAAADLGAGPVRTFLHVVLPLTLPGIMVGAFLTFVLCIGDYITPQILGGNNELLMPQLVMMQIGRRGDFPLASALSIILMAVVTIAYLACARWLKIERA
;
A
#
# COMPACT_ATOMS: atom_id res chain seq x y z
N LEU A 1 9.06 -8.79 -13.78
CA LEU A 1 10.29 -9.32 -14.42
C LEU A 1 10.06 -9.91 -15.81
N LYS A 2 9.01 -10.73 -16.05
CA LYS A 2 8.68 -11.24 -17.41
C LYS A 2 8.34 -10.16 -18.46
N GLN A 3 7.92 -8.97 -18.03
CA GLN A 3 7.59 -7.85 -18.92
C GLN A 3 8.80 -6.98 -19.31
N LEU A 4 9.95 -7.13 -18.65
CA LEU A 4 11.15 -6.38 -19.01
C LEU A 4 11.79 -7.09 -20.21
N SER A 5 11.88 -6.41 -21.36
CA SER A 5 12.43 -7.03 -22.57
C SER A 5 13.87 -7.49 -22.31
N PRO A 6 14.27 -8.68 -22.78
CA PRO A 6 15.63 -9.19 -22.58
C PRO A 6 16.71 -8.29 -23.19
N SER A 7 16.33 -7.36 -24.06
CA SER A 7 17.20 -6.34 -24.65
C SER A 7 17.87 -5.46 -23.58
N TYR A 8 17.15 -5.05 -22.54
CA TYR A 8 17.73 -4.20 -21.47
C TYR A 8 18.87 -4.88 -20.71
N ARG A 9 18.77 -6.21 -20.54
CA ARG A 9 19.81 -6.99 -19.87
C ARG A 9 21.02 -7.23 -20.77
N LYS A 10 20.81 -7.37 -22.08
CA LYS A 10 21.88 -7.48 -23.08
C LYS A 10 22.63 -6.17 -23.25
N ALA A 11 21.91 -5.04 -23.38
CA ALA A 11 22.52 -3.71 -23.46
C ALA A 11 23.35 -3.35 -22.22
N ALA A 12 22.90 -3.73 -21.02
CA ALA A 12 23.68 -3.53 -19.80
C ALA A 12 24.95 -4.40 -19.76
N ALA A 13 24.89 -5.62 -20.31
CA ALA A 13 26.06 -6.49 -20.45
C ALA A 13 27.05 -5.96 -21.51
N ASP A 14 26.55 -5.39 -22.61
CA ASP A 14 27.36 -4.74 -23.65
C ASP A 14 28.10 -3.50 -23.09
N LEU A 15 27.51 -2.80 -22.11
CA LEU A 15 28.17 -1.71 -21.36
C LEU A 15 29.13 -2.19 -20.25
N GLY A 16 29.34 -3.50 -20.09
CA GLY A 16 30.21 -4.06 -19.05
C GLY A 16 29.63 -4.01 -17.63
N ALA A 17 28.33 -3.79 -17.46
CA ALA A 17 27.70 -3.75 -16.14
C ALA A 17 27.49 -5.16 -15.57
N GLY A 18 28.05 -5.41 -14.38
CA GLY A 18 27.81 -6.64 -13.62
C GLY A 18 26.34 -6.81 -13.18
N PRO A 19 25.91 -8.03 -12.85
CA PRO A 19 24.50 -8.37 -12.59
C PRO A 19 23.83 -7.53 -11.49
N VAL A 20 24.58 -7.16 -10.45
CA VAL A 20 24.10 -6.29 -9.36
C VAL A 20 23.88 -4.85 -9.85
N ARG A 21 24.79 -4.33 -10.67
CA ARG A 21 24.70 -2.97 -11.24
C ARG A 21 23.52 -2.85 -12.21
N THR A 22 23.29 -3.88 -13.02
CA THR A 22 22.13 -3.98 -13.92
C THR A 22 20.81 -4.04 -13.15
N PHE A 23 20.76 -4.77 -12.02
CA PHE A 23 19.56 -4.79 -11.19
C PHE A 23 19.26 -3.41 -10.60
N LEU A 24 20.24 -2.75 -9.97
CA LEU A 24 20.03 -1.47 -9.29
C LEU A 24 19.80 -0.29 -10.23
N HIS A 25 20.49 -0.22 -11.37
CA HIS A 25 20.38 0.93 -12.28
C HIS A 25 19.36 0.76 -13.41
N VAL A 26 18.97 -0.48 -13.75
CA VAL A 26 18.04 -0.73 -14.85
C VAL A 26 16.74 -1.31 -14.31
N VAL A 27 16.80 -2.48 -13.65
CA VAL A 27 15.58 -3.18 -13.23
C VAL A 27 14.82 -2.43 -12.13
N LEU A 28 15.53 -1.95 -11.10
CA LEU A 28 14.94 -1.26 -9.96
C LEU A 28 14.15 -0.01 -10.37
N PRO A 29 14.71 0.99 -11.10
CA PRO A 29 13.95 2.17 -11.50
C PRO A 29 12.79 1.85 -12.45
N LEU A 30 12.98 0.88 -13.37
CA LEU A 30 11.91 0.45 -14.28
C LEU A 30 10.77 -0.29 -13.57
N THR A 31 11.04 -0.95 -12.45
CA THR A 31 10.03 -1.70 -11.67
C THR A 31 9.48 -0.94 -10.47
N LEU A 32 10.13 0.16 -10.07
CA LEU A 32 9.71 1.07 -9.00
C LEU A 32 8.22 1.47 -9.07
N PRO A 33 7.66 1.89 -10.23
CA PRO A 33 6.23 2.21 -10.30
C PRO A 33 5.32 1.01 -10.03
N GLY A 34 5.77 -0.21 -10.37
CA GLY A 34 5.03 -1.44 -10.07
C GLY A 34 5.10 -1.82 -8.59
N ILE A 35 6.26 -1.63 -7.95
CA ILE A 35 6.46 -1.86 -6.52
C ILE A 35 5.56 -0.90 -5.71
N MET A 36 5.47 0.36 -6.10
CA MET A 36 4.61 1.34 -5.41
C MET A 36 3.13 0.97 -5.46
N VAL A 37 2.64 0.48 -6.61
CA VAL A 37 1.26 -0.03 -6.71
C VAL A 37 1.04 -1.23 -5.79
N GLY A 38 2.00 -2.16 -5.75
CA GLY A 38 1.95 -3.31 -4.83
C GLY A 38 1.95 -2.89 -3.36
N ALA A 39 2.83 -1.97 -2.99
CA ALA A 39 2.92 -1.43 -1.63
C ALA A 39 1.61 -0.72 -1.21
N PHE A 40 1.00 0.04 -2.13
CA PHE A 40 -0.28 0.68 -1.87
C PHE A 40 -1.42 -0.34 -1.66
N LEU A 41 -1.47 -1.40 -2.47
CA LEU A 41 -2.46 -2.48 -2.28
C LEU A 41 -2.28 -3.17 -0.93
N THR A 42 -1.04 -3.44 -0.51
CA THR A 42 -0.76 -4.00 0.82
C THR A 42 -1.18 -3.04 1.93
N PHE A 43 -0.93 -1.73 1.80
CA PHE A 43 -1.36 -0.73 2.77
C PHE A 43 -2.89 -0.72 2.96
N VAL A 44 -3.65 -0.76 1.85
CA VAL A 44 -5.12 -0.80 1.90
C VAL A 44 -5.63 -2.07 2.58
N LEU A 45 -4.99 -3.21 2.35
CA LEU A 45 -5.34 -4.47 3.02
C LEU A 45 -5.03 -4.40 4.53
N CYS A 46 -3.88 -3.86 4.91
CA CYS A 46 -3.48 -3.77 6.31
C CYS A 46 -4.35 -2.79 7.11
N ILE A 47 -4.73 -1.64 6.55
CA ILE A 47 -5.52 -0.63 7.30
C ILE A 47 -6.96 -1.09 7.58
N GLY A 48 -7.49 -1.99 6.74
CA GLY A 48 -8.81 -2.59 6.93
C GLY A 48 -8.80 -3.81 7.84
N ASP A 49 -7.63 -4.34 8.21
CA ASP A 49 -7.54 -5.52 9.06
C ASP A 49 -7.79 -5.14 10.52
N TYR A 50 -8.82 -5.75 11.10
CA TYR A 50 -9.20 -5.56 12.50
C TYR A 50 -9.00 -6.81 13.34
N ILE A 51 -8.82 -7.98 12.71
CA ILE A 51 -8.83 -9.29 13.39
C ILE A 51 -7.45 -9.60 13.95
N THR A 52 -6.40 -9.51 13.12
CA THR A 52 -5.02 -9.73 13.55
C THR A 52 -4.63 -8.87 14.76
N PRO A 53 -4.85 -7.54 14.74
CA PRO A 53 -4.52 -6.69 15.89
C PRO A 53 -5.41 -6.95 17.11
N GLN A 54 -6.65 -7.42 16.92
CA GLN A 54 -7.54 -7.73 18.04
C GLN A 54 -7.03 -8.93 18.84
N ILE A 55 -6.49 -9.93 18.14
CA ILE A 55 -5.94 -11.13 18.76
C ILE A 55 -4.57 -10.83 19.38
N LEU A 56 -3.73 -10.03 18.72
CA LEU A 56 -2.35 -9.79 19.14
C LEU A 56 -2.20 -8.68 20.20
N GLY A 57 -2.96 -7.59 20.10
CA GLY A 57 -2.86 -6.42 20.98
C GLY A 57 -3.80 -6.45 22.19
N GLY A 58 -4.79 -7.36 22.20
CA GLY A 58 -5.87 -7.32 23.19
C GLY A 58 -6.66 -6.00 23.16
N ASN A 59 -7.51 -5.76 24.17
CA ASN A 59 -8.38 -4.57 24.25
C ASN A 59 -7.64 -3.27 24.63
N ASN A 60 -6.30 -3.26 24.65
CA ASN A 60 -5.52 -2.10 25.09
C ASN A 60 -5.31 -1.05 23.99
N GLU A 61 -5.18 -1.47 22.74
CA GLU A 61 -5.02 -0.55 21.61
C GLU A 61 -6.06 -0.86 20.53
N LEU A 62 -7.16 -0.11 20.61
CA LEU A 62 -8.26 -0.24 19.68
C LEU A 62 -7.95 0.52 18.40
N LEU A 63 -7.82 -0.22 17.30
CA LEU A 63 -7.71 0.38 15.97
C LEU A 63 -9.07 0.88 15.50
N MET A 64 -9.07 1.87 14.59
CA MET A 64 -10.29 2.44 14.03
C MET A 64 -11.31 1.40 13.50
N PRO A 65 -10.91 0.36 12.75
CA PRO A 65 -11.83 -0.69 12.31
C PRO A 65 -12.50 -1.45 13.47
N GLN A 66 -11.78 -1.66 14.58
CA GLN A 66 -12.30 -2.35 15.76
C GLN A 66 -13.32 -1.48 16.50
N LEU A 67 -13.10 -0.17 16.56
CA LEU A 67 -14.06 0.78 17.13
C LEU A 67 -15.39 0.77 16.38
N VAL A 68 -15.36 0.72 15.04
CA VAL A 68 -16.56 0.59 14.21
C VAL A 68 -17.30 -0.70 14.57
N MET A 69 -16.59 -1.83 14.64
CA MET A 69 -17.19 -3.12 14.93
C MET A 69 -17.81 -3.18 16.35
N MET A 70 -17.13 -2.61 17.35
CA MET A 70 -17.68 -2.54 18.70
C MET A 70 -18.91 -1.64 18.80
N GLN A 71 -18.96 -0.54 18.05
CA GLN A 71 -20.10 0.36 18.07
C GLN A 71 -21.37 -0.29 17.48
N ILE A 72 -21.20 -1.14 16.46
CA ILE A 72 -22.27 -1.96 15.89
C ILE A 72 -22.67 -3.07 16.87
N GLY A 73 -21.70 -3.86 17.36
CA GLY A 73 -21.98 -5.08 18.11
C GLY A 73 -22.36 -4.88 19.58
N ARG A 74 -21.87 -3.81 20.24
CA ARG A 74 -22.00 -3.62 21.69
C ARG A 74 -23.02 -2.56 22.09
N ARG A 75 -23.26 -1.56 21.23
CA ARG A 75 -24.24 -0.49 21.48
C ARG A 75 -25.41 -0.49 20.50
N GLY A 76 -25.31 -1.16 19.34
CA GLY A 76 -26.33 -1.07 18.29
C GLY A 76 -26.40 0.32 17.65
N ASP A 77 -25.36 1.14 17.81
CA ASP A 77 -25.31 2.53 17.38
C ASP A 77 -24.83 2.62 15.91
N PHE A 78 -25.66 2.15 14.98
CA PHE A 78 -25.41 2.24 13.53
C PHE A 78 -25.05 3.65 13.02
N PRO A 79 -25.64 4.75 13.53
CA PRO A 79 -25.29 6.10 13.07
C PRO A 79 -23.84 6.47 13.35
N LEU A 80 -23.33 6.14 14.55
CA LEU A 80 -21.96 6.44 14.93
C LEU A 80 -20.96 5.56 14.16
N ALA A 81 -21.28 4.28 13.99
CA ALA A 81 -20.49 3.37 13.17
C ALA A 81 -20.36 3.84 11.71
N SER A 82 -21.44 4.39 11.15
CA SER A 82 -21.48 4.94 9.80
C SER A 82 -20.59 6.19 9.68
N ALA A 83 -20.66 7.10 10.65
CA ALA A 83 -19.81 8.30 10.69
C ALA A 83 -18.31 7.93 10.76
N LEU A 84 -17.94 6.99 11.63
CA LEU A 84 -16.56 6.50 11.73
C LEU A 84 -16.08 5.83 10.43
N SER A 85 -16.95 5.06 9.77
CA SER A 85 -16.63 4.41 8.49
C SER A 85 -16.38 5.43 7.38
N ILE A 86 -17.18 6.51 7.32
CA ILE A 86 -16.97 7.61 6.36
C ILE A 86 -15.65 8.33 6.63
N ILE A 87 -15.32 8.58 7.89
CA ILE A 87 -14.04 9.21 8.27
C ILE A 87 -12.88 8.31 7.83
N LEU A 88 -12.93 7.01 8.11
CA LEU A 88 -11.90 6.06 7.71
C LEU A 88 -11.75 6.01 6.17
N MET A 89 -12.87 5.99 5.45
CA MET A 89 -12.90 6.06 3.99
C MET A 89 -12.23 7.35 3.46
N ALA A 90 -12.49 8.49 4.09
CA ALA A 90 -11.87 9.76 3.72
C ALA A 90 -10.36 9.73 3.93
N VAL A 91 -9.88 9.16 5.06
CA VAL A 91 -8.45 9.01 5.34
C VAL A 91 -7.77 8.12 4.29
N VAL A 92 -8.37 6.96 3.96
CA VAL A 92 -7.83 6.06 2.91
C VAL A 92 -7.81 6.76 1.55
N THR A 93 -8.83 7.53 1.23
CA THR A 93 -8.91 8.30 -0.02
C THR A 93 -7.82 9.37 -0.09
N ILE A 94 -7.58 10.10 1.00
CA ILE A 94 -6.50 11.10 1.07
C ILE A 94 -5.13 10.42 0.94
N ALA A 95 -4.90 9.30 1.61
CA ALA A 95 -3.67 8.53 1.50
C ALA A 95 -3.45 8.03 0.06
N TYR A 96 -4.51 7.55 -0.60
CA TYR A 96 -4.47 7.18 -2.01
C TYR A 96 -4.09 8.36 -2.91
N LEU A 97 -4.77 9.49 -2.75
CA LEU A 97 -4.50 10.70 -3.55
C LEU A 97 -3.07 11.23 -3.32
N ALA A 98 -2.55 11.16 -2.10
CA ALA A 98 -1.18 11.52 -1.79
C ALA A 98 -0.19 10.59 -2.49
N CYS A 99 -0.40 9.27 -2.41
CA CYS A 99 0.44 8.27 -3.07
C CYS A 99 0.38 8.40 -4.60
N ALA A 100 -0.82 8.61 -5.15
CA ALA A 100 -1.04 8.83 -6.58
C ALA A 100 -0.38 10.14 -7.07
N ARG A 101 -0.39 11.20 -6.24
CA ARG A 101 0.32 12.45 -6.55
C ARG A 101 1.83 12.26 -6.57
N TRP A 102 2.39 11.58 -5.57
CA TRP A 102 3.83 11.25 -5.56
C TRP A 102 4.23 10.45 -6.80
N LEU A 103 3.43 9.44 -7.18
CA LEU A 103 3.68 8.63 -8.37
C LEU A 103 3.61 9.45 -9.69
N LYS A 104 2.71 10.44 -9.77
CA LYS A 104 2.61 11.32 -10.95
C LYS A 104 3.77 12.29 -11.05
N ILE A 105 4.33 12.73 -9.92
CA ILE A 105 5.45 13.69 -9.88
C ILE A 105 6.74 13.06 -10.40
N GLU A 106 6.95 11.75 -10.24
CA GLU A 106 8.11 11.05 -10.83
C GLU A 106 8.01 10.83 -12.35
N ARG A 107 6.87 11.15 -12.98
CA ARG A 107 6.64 10.94 -14.42
C ARG A 107 6.49 12.24 -15.24
N ALA A 108 6.72 13.40 -14.64
CA ALA A 108 6.71 14.72 -15.30
C ALA A 108 8.11 15.33 -15.26
#